data_AF-A0A0F9IGD4-F1
#
_entry.id   AF-A0A0F9IGD4-F1
#
_cell.length_a   1.000
_cell.length_b   1.000
_cell.length_c   1.000
_cell.angle_alpha   90.00
_cell.angle_beta   90.00
_cell.angle_gamma   90.00
#
_symmetry.space_group_name_H-M   'P 1'
#
loop_
_entity.id
_entity.type
_entity.pdbx_description
1 polymer ?
#
loop_
_entity_poly.entity_id
_entity_poly.type
_entity_poly.pdbx_seq_one_letter_code
_entity_poly.pdbx_strand_id
1 'polypeptide(L)'
;MNIGILSKRKEMFAGKLKSFFENKGFNVKIYTLKNLNIDETLLQHDFLILKSKLLFFYYAAYYAEANNIPVIPNPEISYKQKNRIESHFLLKEAGLTVPDFYMGTPQTLKKAFQPQDFPLVLKPIMGSGSRGVKKINSTEEFNFNHKHILYLEKYIKGEHYNVYFISNEICTLTKPPLSNEHVDMKRIDTPHDIKEVIRKWKNHLKGNALFGHLDIVRENHSNKLYIVDPGSFPQFSNWRCNLPVVHKICNLILEQFENLKVNI
;
A
#
# COMPACT_ATOMS: atom_id res chain seq x y z
N MET A 1 6.12 -5.36 27.29
CA MET A 1 5.59 -5.92 26.03
C MET A 1 6.73 -6.38 25.13
N ASN A 2 6.55 -7.51 24.46
CA ASN A 2 7.40 -8.08 23.42
C ASN A 2 6.79 -7.77 22.05
N ILE A 3 7.47 -6.96 21.23
CA ILE A 3 6.96 -6.48 19.94
C ILE A 3 7.84 -7.01 18.82
N GLY A 4 7.24 -7.71 17.86
CA GLY A 4 7.95 -8.15 16.65
C GLY A 4 7.72 -7.17 15.50
N ILE A 5 8.73 -6.86 14.69
CA ILE A 5 8.59 -6.02 13.50
C ILE A 5 8.99 -6.83 12.26
N LEU A 6 8.01 -7.14 11.41
CA LEU A 6 8.21 -7.83 10.14
C LEU A 6 8.63 -6.82 9.06
N SER A 7 9.93 -6.73 8.78
CA SER A 7 10.50 -5.72 7.88
C SER A 7 11.61 -6.25 6.99
N LYS A 8 11.67 -5.79 5.73
CA LYS A 8 12.79 -6.08 4.83
C LYS A 8 14.13 -5.53 5.36
N ARG A 9 14.10 -4.42 6.12
CA ARG A 9 15.28 -3.68 6.57
C ARG A 9 15.19 -3.40 8.08
N LYS A 10 16.35 -3.35 8.75
CA LYS A 10 16.45 -3.00 10.17
C LYS A 10 16.49 -1.49 10.42
N GLU A 11 16.92 -0.72 9.42
CA GLU A 11 17.10 0.73 9.51
C GLU A 11 15.87 1.49 9.00
N MET A 12 16.05 2.80 8.72
CA MET A 12 15.02 3.68 8.17
C MET A 12 13.78 3.72 9.07
N PHE A 13 12.59 3.67 8.49
CA PHE A 13 11.34 3.72 9.26
C PHE A 13 11.26 2.57 10.28
N ALA A 14 11.70 1.35 9.93
CA ALA A 14 11.68 0.21 10.85
C ALA A 14 12.60 0.42 12.07
N GLY A 15 13.79 0.99 11.84
CA GLY A 15 14.70 1.37 12.93
C GLY A 15 14.08 2.44 13.84
N LYS A 16 13.43 3.45 13.26
CA LYS A 16 12.74 4.50 14.02
C LYS A 16 11.57 3.95 14.85
N LEU A 17 10.80 2.99 14.32
CA LEU A 17 9.77 2.28 15.08
C LEU A 17 10.39 1.56 16.28
N LYS A 18 11.47 0.79 16.04
CA LYS A 18 12.18 0.06 17.10
C LYS A 18 12.66 0.99 18.21
N SER A 19 13.39 2.06 17.86
CA SER A 19 13.88 3.02 18.85
C SER A 19 12.74 3.66 19.66
N PHE A 20 11.63 3.99 19.02
CA PHE A 20 10.46 4.54 19.72
C PHE A 20 9.93 3.58 20.80
N PHE A 21 9.73 2.30 20.44
CA PHE A 21 9.16 1.32 21.36
C PHE A 21 10.14 0.91 22.47
N GLU A 22 11.44 0.81 22.16
CA GLU A 22 12.47 0.57 23.18
C GLU A 22 12.59 1.71 24.18
N ASN A 23 12.49 2.97 23.71
CA ASN A 23 12.48 4.14 24.60
C ASN A 23 11.26 4.16 25.53
N LYS A 24 10.19 3.42 25.21
CA LYS A 24 9.04 3.19 26.10
C LYS A 24 9.20 1.98 27.03
N GLY A 25 10.36 1.32 27.02
CA GLY A 25 10.65 0.15 27.86
C GLY A 25 10.13 -1.18 27.31
N PHE A 26 9.77 -1.25 26.03
CA PHE A 26 9.33 -2.51 25.40
C PHE A 26 10.51 -3.27 24.81
N ASN A 27 10.42 -4.60 24.80
CA ASN A 27 11.36 -5.48 24.12
C ASN A 27 10.96 -5.57 22.64
N VAL A 28 11.88 -5.23 21.72
CA VAL A 28 11.54 -5.12 20.29
C VAL A 28 12.50 -5.91 19.41
N LYS A 29 11.97 -6.84 18.62
CA LYS A 29 12.76 -7.66 17.68
C LYS A 29 12.36 -7.36 16.24
N ILE A 30 13.34 -7.00 15.40
CA ILE A 30 13.12 -6.86 13.95
C ILE A 30 13.43 -8.18 13.26
N TYR A 31 12.43 -8.68 12.53
CA TYR A 31 12.50 -9.84 11.66
C TYR A 31 12.67 -9.41 10.21
N THR A 32 13.80 -9.81 9.64
CA THR A 32 14.15 -9.69 8.22
C THR A 32 14.17 -11.08 7.59
N LEU A 33 14.29 -11.17 6.25
CA LEU A 33 14.42 -12.47 5.58
C LEU A 33 15.63 -13.32 6.06
N LYS A 34 16.63 -12.70 6.71
CA LYS A 34 17.81 -13.41 7.23
C LYS A 34 17.56 -14.16 8.54
N ASN A 35 16.56 -13.78 9.33
CA ASN A 35 16.34 -14.29 10.69
C ASN A 35 14.87 -14.57 11.01
N LEU A 36 13.99 -14.47 10.02
CA LEU A 36 12.58 -14.82 10.16
C LEU A 36 12.41 -16.31 9.92
N ASN A 37 12.05 -17.02 10.99
CA ASN A 37 11.47 -18.35 10.94
C ASN A 37 9.99 -18.24 11.27
N ILE A 38 9.16 -19.03 10.60
CA ILE A 38 7.72 -19.12 10.88
C ILE A 38 7.54 -20.33 11.80
N ASP A 39 7.63 -20.07 13.10
CA ASP A 39 7.60 -21.06 14.17
C ASP A 39 7.07 -20.45 15.49
N GLU A 40 7.09 -21.22 16.56
CA GLU A 40 6.64 -20.82 17.91
C GLU A 40 7.36 -19.57 18.45
N THR A 41 8.54 -19.20 17.94
CA THR A 41 9.24 -17.99 18.40
C THR A 41 8.48 -16.71 18.05
N LEU A 42 7.64 -16.73 17.01
CA LEU A 42 6.76 -15.61 16.68
C LEU A 42 5.65 -15.45 17.73
N LEU A 43 5.24 -16.55 18.38
CA LEU A 43 4.14 -16.59 19.35
C LEU A 43 4.52 -16.04 20.72
N GLN A 44 5.82 -15.78 20.95
CA GLN A 44 6.33 -15.16 22.17
C GLN A 44 6.13 -13.63 22.21
N HIS A 45 5.56 -13.05 21.15
CA HIS A 45 5.29 -11.61 21.06
C HIS A 45 3.86 -11.30 21.46
N ASP A 46 3.66 -10.14 22.08
CA ASP A 46 2.33 -9.63 22.38
C ASP A 46 1.59 -9.23 21.08
N PHE A 47 2.32 -8.68 20.11
CA PHE A 47 1.83 -8.43 18.76
C PHE A 47 2.98 -8.25 17.76
N LEU A 48 2.66 -8.33 16.46
CA LEU A 48 3.60 -8.07 15.38
C LEU A 48 3.22 -6.83 14.58
N ILE A 49 4.22 -6.12 14.08
CA ILE A 49 4.08 -4.98 13.16
C ILE A 49 4.45 -5.42 11.75
N LEU A 50 3.47 -5.42 10.84
CA LEU A 50 3.67 -5.76 9.43
C LEU A 50 4.15 -4.55 8.63
N LYS A 51 5.46 -4.27 8.68
CA LYS A 51 6.05 -3.11 7.98
C LYS A 51 6.33 -3.38 6.50
N SER A 52 6.66 -4.62 6.14
CA SER A 52 7.04 -4.99 4.78
C SER A 52 5.98 -5.79 4.05
N LYS A 53 5.80 -5.45 2.77
CA LYS A 53 4.80 -6.05 1.88
C LYS A 53 5.39 -7.14 0.96
N LEU A 54 6.46 -7.83 1.40
CA LEU A 54 6.96 -9.01 0.68
C LEU A 54 6.15 -10.23 1.13
N LEU A 55 5.88 -11.14 0.19
CA LEU A 55 4.99 -12.29 0.39
C LEU A 55 5.34 -13.12 1.64
N PHE A 56 6.63 -13.37 1.86
CA PHE A 56 7.08 -14.15 3.02
C PHE A 56 6.75 -13.52 4.38
N PHE A 57 6.67 -12.19 4.48
CA PHE A 57 6.23 -11.51 5.70
C PHE A 57 4.71 -11.63 5.93
N TYR A 58 3.92 -11.74 4.86
CA TYR A 58 2.49 -12.03 5.00
C TYR A 58 2.27 -13.44 5.55
N TYR A 59 3.07 -14.43 5.14
CA TYR A 59 2.98 -15.79 5.70
C TYR A 59 3.25 -15.82 7.21
N ALA A 60 4.28 -15.10 7.67
CA ALA A 60 4.54 -14.96 9.10
C ALA A 60 3.41 -14.22 9.83
N ALA A 61 2.83 -13.19 9.21
CA ALA A 61 1.70 -12.47 9.77
C ALA A 61 0.44 -13.36 9.90
N TYR A 62 0.08 -14.10 8.85
CA TYR A 62 -1.06 -15.03 8.90
C TYR A 62 -0.85 -16.17 9.90
N TYR A 63 0.38 -16.69 10.00
CA TYR A 63 0.71 -17.67 11.03
C TYR A 63 0.48 -17.12 12.44
N ALA A 64 0.92 -15.87 12.70
CA ALA A 64 0.74 -15.22 13.98
C ALA A 64 -0.76 -15.00 14.30
N GLU A 65 -1.54 -14.46 13.35
CA GLU A 65 -2.99 -14.27 13.55
C GLU A 65 -3.73 -15.59 13.79
N ALA A 66 -3.38 -16.64 13.05
CA ALA A 66 -3.98 -17.97 13.24
C ALA A 66 -3.71 -18.57 14.63
N ASN A 67 -2.74 -18.04 15.36
CA ASN A 67 -2.39 -18.41 16.72
C ASN A 67 -2.71 -17.29 17.73
N ASN A 68 -3.69 -16.43 17.42
CA ASN A 68 -4.19 -15.35 18.28
C ASN A 68 -3.16 -14.29 18.66
N ILE A 69 -2.10 -14.11 17.86
CA ILE A 69 -1.16 -13.00 18.01
C ILE A 69 -1.57 -11.88 17.05
N PRO A 70 -2.00 -10.71 17.55
CA PRO A 70 -2.42 -9.59 16.70
C PRO A 70 -1.32 -9.12 15.76
N VAL A 71 -1.69 -8.76 14.53
CA VAL A 71 -0.77 -8.17 13.55
C VAL A 71 -1.30 -6.82 13.06
N ILE A 72 -0.43 -5.80 13.11
CA ILE A 72 -0.80 -4.41 12.79
C ILE A 72 0.13 -3.84 11.70
N PRO A 73 -0.40 -3.28 10.59
CA PRO A 73 -1.81 -3.30 10.18
C PRO A 73 -2.28 -4.72 9.86
N ASN A 74 -3.61 -4.91 9.81
CA ASN A 74 -4.23 -6.19 9.47
C ASN A 74 -3.62 -6.76 8.17
N PRO A 75 -3.16 -8.02 8.18
CA PRO A 75 -2.42 -8.61 7.07
C PRO A 75 -3.31 -8.92 5.87
N GLU A 76 -4.58 -9.30 6.07
CA GLU A 76 -5.52 -9.54 4.98
C GLU A 76 -5.76 -8.27 4.17
N ILE A 77 -6.12 -7.17 4.83
CA ILE A 77 -6.31 -5.86 4.20
C ILE A 77 -4.99 -5.38 3.56
N SER A 78 -3.87 -5.56 4.25
CA SER A 78 -2.55 -5.19 3.72
C SER A 78 -2.17 -6.01 2.49
N TYR A 79 -2.58 -7.27 2.38
CA TYR A 79 -2.37 -8.13 1.23
C TYR A 79 -3.27 -7.68 0.07
N LYS A 80 -4.57 -7.48 0.34
CA LYS A 80 -5.54 -7.02 -0.67
C LYS A 80 -5.11 -5.68 -1.28
N GLN A 81 -4.68 -4.72 -0.47
CA GLN A 81 -4.15 -3.45 -0.98
C GLN A 81 -2.87 -3.61 -1.82
N LYS A 82 -2.09 -4.66 -1.58
CA LYS A 82 -0.81 -4.91 -2.24
C LYS A 82 -0.96 -5.67 -3.57
N ASN A 83 -1.92 -6.58 -3.65
CA ASN A 83 -2.24 -7.34 -4.84
C ASN A 83 -3.13 -6.47 -5.74
N ARG A 84 -2.69 -6.13 -6.96
CA ARG A 84 -3.41 -5.20 -7.84
C ARG A 84 -4.83 -5.64 -8.21
N ILE A 85 -5.07 -6.94 -8.31
CA ILE A 85 -6.39 -7.49 -8.64
C ILE A 85 -7.32 -7.31 -7.44
N GLU A 86 -6.90 -7.79 -6.27
CA GLU A 86 -7.64 -7.63 -5.01
C GLU A 86 -7.89 -6.16 -4.67
N SER A 87 -6.87 -5.33 -4.88
CA SER A 87 -6.90 -3.89 -4.65
C SER A 87 -7.95 -3.20 -5.52
N HIS A 88 -8.04 -3.58 -6.80
CA HIS A 88 -9.06 -3.06 -7.71
C HIS A 88 -10.47 -3.33 -7.20
N PHE A 89 -10.75 -4.58 -6.79
CA PHE A 89 -12.06 -4.94 -6.26
C PHE A 89 -12.35 -4.27 -4.91
N LEU A 90 -11.37 -4.24 -4.00
CA LEU A 90 -11.49 -3.57 -2.70
C LEU A 90 -11.80 -2.06 -2.85
N LEU A 91 -11.17 -1.39 -3.82
CA LEU A 91 -11.44 0.02 -4.11
C LEU A 91 -12.84 0.22 -4.71
N LYS A 92 -13.28 -0.68 -5.62
CA LYS A 92 -14.65 -0.65 -6.16
C LYS A 92 -15.71 -0.88 -5.08
N GLU A 93 -15.49 -1.83 -4.18
CA GLU A 93 -16.37 -2.09 -3.04
C GLU A 93 -16.48 -0.89 -2.09
N ALA A 94 -15.41 -0.08 -1.98
CA ALA A 94 -15.43 1.20 -1.27
C ALA A 94 -16.17 2.33 -2.02
N GLY A 95 -16.72 2.05 -3.21
CA GLY A 95 -17.39 3.04 -4.06
C GLY A 95 -16.42 4.06 -4.67
N LEU A 96 -15.14 3.68 -4.83
CA LEU A 96 -14.11 4.53 -5.44
C LEU A 96 -13.93 4.18 -6.92
N THR A 97 -13.65 5.20 -7.71
CA THR A 97 -13.36 5.03 -9.14
C THR A 97 -11.93 4.54 -9.31
N VAL A 98 -11.75 3.50 -10.13
CA VAL A 98 -10.46 2.89 -10.46
C VAL A 98 -10.35 2.73 -11.98
N PRO A 99 -9.14 2.71 -12.56
CA PRO A 99 -8.97 2.40 -13.97
C PRO A 99 -9.47 0.99 -14.28
N ASP A 100 -10.01 0.78 -15.48
CA ASP A 100 -10.28 -0.58 -15.94
C ASP A 100 -8.96 -1.36 -16.08
N PHE A 101 -8.98 -2.62 -15.66
CA PHE A 101 -7.85 -3.52 -15.81
C PHE A 101 -8.18 -4.68 -16.76
N TYR A 102 -7.12 -5.20 -17.36
CA TYR A 102 -7.16 -6.29 -18.32
C TYR A 102 -6.05 -7.28 -17.99
N MET A 103 -6.32 -8.56 -18.20
CA MET A 103 -5.37 -9.62 -17.90
C MET A 103 -5.40 -10.69 -19.00
N GLY A 104 -4.22 -11.16 -19.40
CA GLY A 104 -4.12 -12.20 -20.41
C GLY A 104 -2.70 -12.44 -20.89
N THR A 105 -2.53 -13.42 -21.77
CA THR A 105 -1.26 -13.62 -22.49
C THR A 105 -1.06 -12.53 -23.54
N PRO A 106 0.19 -12.23 -23.95
CA PRO A 106 0.46 -11.28 -25.04
C PRO A 106 -0.37 -11.57 -26.30
N GLN A 107 -0.53 -12.85 -26.66
CA GLN A 107 -1.29 -13.24 -27.85
C GLN A 107 -2.78 -12.92 -27.73
N THR A 108 -3.38 -13.17 -26.56
CA THR A 108 -4.80 -12.88 -26.32
C THR A 108 -5.05 -11.38 -26.30
N LEU A 109 -4.17 -10.63 -25.63
CA LEU A 109 -4.28 -9.18 -25.53
C LEU A 109 -4.07 -8.48 -26.88
N LYS A 110 -3.15 -8.96 -27.72
CA LYS A 110 -2.98 -8.47 -29.11
C LYS A 110 -4.26 -8.60 -29.94
N LYS A 111 -5.05 -9.66 -29.73
CA LYS A 111 -6.31 -9.88 -30.46
C LYS A 111 -7.47 -9.05 -29.88
N ALA A 112 -7.41 -8.76 -28.57
CA ALA A 112 -8.49 -8.08 -27.86
C ALA A 112 -8.47 -6.56 -28.04
N PHE A 113 -7.30 -5.95 -28.18
CA PHE A 113 -7.16 -4.49 -28.25
C PHE A 113 -7.08 -3.95 -29.68
N GLN A 114 -7.68 -2.78 -29.85
CA GLN A 114 -7.59 -1.94 -31.04
C GLN A 114 -6.74 -0.68 -30.75
N PRO A 115 -6.27 0.05 -31.77
CA PRO A 115 -5.43 1.22 -31.58
C PRO A 115 -6.00 2.29 -30.60
N GLN A 116 -7.32 2.48 -30.58
CA GLN A 116 -7.99 3.44 -29.68
C GLN A 116 -7.96 3.05 -28.19
N ASP A 117 -7.67 1.80 -27.87
CA ASP A 117 -7.64 1.33 -26.48
C ASP A 117 -6.36 1.78 -25.75
N PHE A 118 -5.35 2.19 -26.51
CA PHE A 118 -4.07 2.67 -25.99
C PHE A 118 -4.12 4.17 -25.61
N PRO A 119 -3.23 4.62 -24.71
CA PRO A 119 -2.21 3.84 -24.02
C PRO A 119 -2.74 3.04 -22.82
N LEU A 120 -2.00 1.99 -22.47
CA LEU A 120 -2.21 1.14 -21.30
C LEU A 120 -0.98 1.22 -20.37
N VAL A 121 -1.14 0.76 -19.13
CA VAL A 121 -0.07 0.65 -18.14
C VAL A 121 0.10 -0.81 -17.73
N LEU A 122 1.24 -1.39 -18.09
CA LEU A 122 1.67 -2.70 -17.59
C LEU A 122 2.20 -2.53 -16.16
N LYS A 123 1.74 -3.39 -15.24
CA LYS A 123 2.23 -3.41 -13.86
C LYS A 123 2.38 -4.85 -13.34
N PRO A 124 3.37 -5.13 -12.47
CA PRO A 124 3.41 -6.40 -11.75
C PRO A 124 2.32 -6.44 -10.67
N ILE A 125 1.65 -7.58 -10.52
CA ILE A 125 0.56 -7.80 -9.55
C ILE A 125 0.99 -7.46 -8.11
N MET A 126 2.22 -7.82 -7.74
CA MET A 126 2.79 -7.59 -6.39
C MET A 126 3.95 -6.58 -6.42
N GLY A 127 4.00 -5.69 -7.42
CA GLY A 127 5.09 -4.71 -7.61
C GLY A 127 5.05 -3.54 -6.61
N SER A 128 6.20 -2.92 -6.33
CA SER A 128 6.31 -1.71 -5.48
C SER A 128 7.42 -0.77 -5.97
N GLY A 129 7.24 0.53 -5.72
CA GLY A 129 8.22 1.56 -6.08
C GLY A 129 8.37 1.74 -7.59
N SER A 130 7.25 1.61 -8.32
CA SER A 130 7.17 1.67 -9.80
C SER A 130 8.05 0.67 -10.56
N ARG A 131 8.65 -0.30 -9.88
CA ARG A 131 9.45 -1.36 -10.52
C ARG A 131 8.56 -2.24 -11.40
N GLY A 132 8.94 -2.36 -12.67
CA GLY A 132 8.22 -3.14 -13.68
C GLY A 132 7.00 -2.43 -14.26
N VAL A 133 6.74 -1.16 -13.89
CA VAL A 133 5.66 -0.37 -14.49
C VAL A 133 6.11 0.16 -15.85
N LYS A 134 5.31 -0.06 -16.89
CA LYS A 134 5.58 0.44 -18.26
C LYS A 134 4.32 1.00 -18.88
N LYS A 135 4.44 2.13 -19.59
CA LYS A 135 3.39 2.60 -20.50
C LYS A 135 3.53 1.85 -21.81
N ILE A 136 2.43 1.29 -22.30
CA ILE A 136 2.34 0.59 -23.58
C ILE A 136 1.48 1.45 -24.51
N ASN A 137 1.99 1.85 -25.67
CA ASN A 137 1.26 2.73 -26.59
C ASN A 137 0.65 1.98 -27.77
N SER A 138 1.01 0.72 -27.99
CA SER A 138 0.43 -0.11 -29.06
C SER A 138 0.63 -1.61 -28.80
N THR A 139 -0.02 -2.45 -29.62
CA THR A 139 0.08 -3.92 -29.58
C THR A 139 1.47 -4.44 -29.91
N GLU A 140 2.26 -3.69 -30.69
CA GLU A 140 3.61 -4.08 -31.12
C GLU A 140 4.60 -4.06 -29.95
N GLU A 141 4.30 -3.30 -28.90
CA GLU A 141 5.10 -3.24 -27.67
C GLU A 141 4.88 -4.47 -26.75
N PHE A 142 3.94 -5.38 -27.07
CA PHE A 142 3.75 -6.64 -26.35
C PHE A 142 4.79 -7.71 -26.73
N ASN A 143 6.07 -7.37 -26.58
CA ASN A 143 7.21 -8.25 -26.86
C ASN A 143 7.64 -9.01 -25.60
N PHE A 144 6.71 -9.81 -25.08
CA PHE A 144 6.91 -10.63 -23.88
C PHE A 144 6.78 -12.12 -24.22
N ASN A 145 7.30 -12.99 -23.33
CA ASN A 145 7.11 -14.43 -23.45
C ASN A 145 5.61 -14.76 -23.55
N HIS A 146 5.22 -15.56 -24.56
CA HIS A 146 3.82 -15.87 -24.86
C HIS A 146 3.07 -16.58 -23.72
N LYS A 147 3.76 -17.25 -22.80
CA LYS A 147 3.17 -17.92 -21.64
C LYS A 147 3.00 -17.00 -20.43
N HIS A 148 3.59 -15.80 -20.46
CA HIS A 148 3.52 -14.89 -19.33
C HIS A 148 2.17 -14.18 -19.29
N ILE A 149 1.50 -14.17 -18.14
CA ILE A 149 0.28 -13.41 -17.97
C ILE A 149 0.63 -11.96 -17.64
N LEU A 150 0.11 -11.04 -18.44
CA LEU A 150 0.26 -9.60 -18.24
C LEU A 150 -0.95 -9.04 -17.50
N TYR A 151 -0.70 -8.07 -16.64
CA TYR A 151 -1.73 -7.25 -16.00
C TYR A 151 -1.58 -5.80 -16.50
N LEU A 152 -2.63 -5.29 -17.14
CA LEU A 152 -2.68 -3.97 -17.76
C LEU A 152 -3.79 -3.15 -17.12
N GLU A 153 -3.60 -1.84 -16.98
CA GLU A 153 -4.64 -0.88 -16.62
C GLU A 153 -4.79 0.17 -17.71
N LYS A 154 -5.99 0.75 -17.88
CA LYS A 154 -6.17 1.92 -18.73
C LYS A 154 -5.30 3.07 -18.22
N TYR A 155 -4.52 3.69 -19.11
CA TYR A 155 -3.75 4.88 -18.73
C TYR A 155 -4.67 6.08 -18.60
N ILE A 156 -4.77 6.63 -17.39
CA ILE A 156 -5.51 7.86 -17.12
C ILE A 156 -4.55 9.05 -17.28
N LYS A 157 -4.86 9.97 -18.20
CA LYS A 157 -4.09 11.19 -18.42
C LYS A 157 -4.60 12.29 -17.48
N GLY A 158 -3.73 12.73 -16.58
CA GLY A 158 -3.94 14.00 -15.88
C GLY A 158 -2.98 14.23 -14.73
N GLU A 159 -3.44 14.93 -13.69
CA GLU A 159 -2.60 15.30 -12.55
C GLU A 159 -2.50 14.14 -11.57
N HIS A 160 -1.28 13.79 -11.16
CA HIS A 160 -1.03 12.68 -10.23
C HIS A 160 -0.77 13.22 -8.82
N TYR A 161 -1.39 12.58 -7.85
CA TYR A 161 -1.19 12.85 -6.43
C TYR A 161 -0.74 11.59 -5.69
N ASN A 162 0.10 11.80 -4.69
CA ASN A 162 0.29 10.84 -3.61
C ASN A 162 -0.35 11.43 -2.35
N VAL A 163 -1.35 10.74 -1.82
CA VAL A 163 -2.16 11.21 -0.69
C VAL A 163 -1.92 10.30 0.49
N TYR A 164 -1.08 10.75 1.43
CA TYR A 164 -0.87 10.06 2.69
C TYR A 164 -1.98 10.39 3.68
N PHE A 165 -2.31 9.43 4.55
CA PHE A 165 -3.16 9.68 5.71
C PHE A 165 -2.59 9.00 6.96
N ILE A 166 -2.74 9.66 8.11
CA ILE A 166 -2.39 9.15 9.44
C ILE A 166 -3.49 9.60 10.39
N SER A 167 -4.30 8.65 10.90
CA SER A 167 -5.56 8.98 11.57
C SER A 167 -6.38 9.95 10.69
N ASN A 168 -6.78 11.11 11.19
CA ASN A 168 -7.55 12.12 10.45
C ASN A 168 -6.69 13.11 9.66
N GLU A 169 -5.37 13.06 9.81
CA GLU A 169 -4.44 13.93 9.09
C GLU A 169 -4.25 13.44 7.65
N ILE A 170 -4.38 14.33 6.67
CA ILE A 170 -4.21 14.03 5.24
C ILE A 170 -3.13 14.94 4.67
N CYS A 171 -2.12 14.34 4.05
CA CYS A 171 -1.04 15.05 3.38
C CYS A 171 -1.07 14.76 1.87
N THR A 172 -1.42 15.78 1.07
CA THR A 172 -1.53 15.67 -0.38
C THR A 172 -0.30 16.24 -1.05
N LEU A 173 0.31 15.46 -1.93
CA LEU A 173 1.48 15.85 -2.70
C LEU A 173 1.22 15.65 -4.19
N THR A 174 1.66 16.58 -5.01
CA THR A 174 1.70 16.44 -6.47
C THR A 174 2.93 15.63 -6.88
N LYS A 175 2.75 14.77 -7.87
CA LYS A 175 3.75 13.78 -8.29
C LYS A 175 3.86 13.78 -9.82
N PRO A 176 5.07 13.64 -10.41
CA PRO A 176 5.19 13.45 -11.85
C PRO A 176 4.51 12.15 -12.32
N PRO A 177 3.91 12.08 -13.53
CA PRO A 177 3.27 10.88 -14.03
C PRO A 177 4.20 9.65 -14.02
N LEU A 178 3.65 8.48 -13.67
CA LEU A 178 4.35 7.18 -13.64
C LEU A 178 5.62 7.12 -12.76
N SER A 179 5.88 8.13 -11.93
CA SER A 179 7.04 8.16 -11.05
C SER A 179 6.86 7.29 -9.80
N ASN A 180 7.93 7.08 -9.03
CA ASN A 180 7.89 6.32 -7.77
C ASN A 180 7.65 7.24 -6.54
N GLU A 181 7.51 6.63 -5.37
CA GLU A 181 7.22 7.32 -4.10
C GLU A 181 8.38 8.18 -3.56
N HIS A 182 9.55 8.19 -4.21
CA HIS A 182 10.77 8.89 -3.76
C HIS A 182 11.14 10.11 -4.63
N VAL A 183 10.37 10.43 -5.66
CA VAL A 183 10.58 11.64 -6.45
C VAL A 183 10.28 12.88 -5.60
N ASP A 184 10.88 14.03 -5.95
CA ASP A 184 10.53 15.30 -5.32
C ASP A 184 9.07 15.63 -5.61
N MET A 185 8.30 15.85 -4.53
CA MET A 185 6.87 16.06 -4.61
C MET A 185 6.52 17.36 -3.92
N LYS A 186 5.70 18.19 -4.57
CA LYS A 186 5.28 19.46 -4.00
C LYS A 186 4.01 19.23 -3.17
N ARG A 187 4.05 19.60 -1.90
CA ARG A 187 2.86 19.65 -1.05
C ARG A 187 1.88 20.69 -1.57
N ILE A 188 0.62 20.34 -1.56
CA ILE A 188 -0.49 21.25 -1.82
C ILE A 188 -1.50 21.16 -0.68
N ASP A 189 -2.44 22.09 -0.64
CA ASP A 189 -3.62 21.94 0.21
C ASP A 189 -4.49 20.81 -0.33
N THR A 190 -4.92 19.94 0.58
CA THR A 190 -5.73 18.77 0.23
C THR A 190 -7.09 19.23 -0.31
N PRO A 191 -7.39 18.99 -1.61
CA PRO A 191 -8.69 19.30 -2.22
C PRO A 191 -9.85 18.59 -1.52
N HIS A 192 -11.03 19.20 -1.53
CA HIS A 192 -12.21 18.67 -0.82
C HIS A 192 -12.62 17.27 -1.32
N ASP A 193 -12.62 17.06 -2.63
CA ASP A 193 -12.95 15.75 -3.23
C ASP A 193 -11.93 14.66 -2.87
N ILE A 194 -10.65 15.00 -2.73
CA ILE A 194 -9.63 14.08 -2.20
C ILE A 194 -9.90 13.75 -0.71
N LYS A 195 -10.31 14.72 0.12
CA LYS A 195 -10.72 14.43 1.51
C LYS A 195 -11.88 13.44 1.55
N GLU A 196 -12.88 13.62 0.69
CA GLU A 196 -14.04 12.73 0.59
C GLU A 196 -13.64 11.32 0.15
N VAL A 197 -12.72 11.18 -0.81
CA VAL A 197 -12.15 9.87 -1.20
C VAL A 197 -11.49 9.19 -0.01
N ILE A 198 -10.64 9.88 0.74
CA ILE A 198 -9.93 9.30 1.90
C ILE A 198 -10.93 8.93 3.01
N ARG A 199 -11.97 9.75 3.23
CA ARG A 199 -13.04 9.46 4.18
C ARG A 199 -13.80 8.18 3.80
N LYS A 200 -14.24 8.06 2.53
CA LYS A 200 -14.90 6.85 2.01
C LYS A 200 -14.02 5.63 2.18
N TRP A 201 -12.74 5.73 1.82
CA TRP A 201 -11.78 4.65 1.94
C TRP A 201 -11.62 4.17 3.39
N LYS A 202 -11.38 5.09 4.32
CA LYS A 202 -11.21 4.77 5.75
C LYS A 202 -12.49 4.16 6.34
N ASN A 203 -13.66 4.68 5.97
CA ASN A 203 -14.95 4.16 6.44
C ASN A 203 -15.19 2.73 5.96
N HIS A 204 -14.89 2.44 4.69
CA HIS A 204 -15.01 1.09 4.14
C HIS A 204 -14.11 0.09 4.89
N LEU A 205 -12.91 0.51 5.30
CA LEU A 205 -11.97 -0.34 6.05
C LEU A 205 -12.28 -0.43 7.55
N LYS A 206 -13.36 0.19 8.05
CA LYS A 206 -13.90 0.04 9.42
C LYS A 206 -12.84 0.13 10.54
N GLY A 207 -11.93 1.10 10.44
CA GLY A 207 -10.87 1.31 11.45
C GLY A 207 -9.57 0.54 11.20
N ASN A 208 -9.52 -0.40 10.24
CA ASN A 208 -8.28 -1.11 9.88
C ASN A 208 -7.26 -0.23 9.13
N ALA A 209 -7.67 0.97 8.72
CA ALA A 209 -6.84 1.95 8.03
C ALA A 209 -6.36 3.06 8.97
N LEU A 210 -5.50 2.72 9.93
CA LEU A 210 -4.90 3.68 10.88
C LEU A 210 -4.05 4.73 10.16
N PHE A 211 -3.34 4.31 9.13
CA PHE A 211 -2.47 5.12 8.30
C PHE A 211 -2.29 4.44 6.95
N GLY A 212 -1.81 5.17 5.95
CA GLY A 212 -1.58 4.63 4.62
C GLY A 212 -1.40 5.71 3.57
N HIS A 213 -1.57 5.35 2.31
CA HIS A 213 -1.69 6.29 1.21
C HIS A 213 -2.61 5.76 0.10
N LEU A 214 -3.07 6.68 -0.74
CA LEU A 214 -3.63 6.42 -2.06
C LEU A 214 -2.81 7.20 -3.11
N ASP A 215 -2.37 6.51 -4.16
CA ASP A 215 -1.95 7.16 -5.41
C ASP A 215 -3.22 7.45 -6.24
N ILE A 216 -3.41 8.72 -6.61
CA ILE A 216 -4.62 9.23 -7.26
C ILE A 216 -4.24 9.94 -8.56
N VAL A 217 -5.08 9.82 -9.59
CA VAL A 217 -5.00 10.62 -10.82
C VAL A 217 -6.30 11.39 -11.00
N ARG A 218 -6.21 12.72 -11.14
CA ARG A 218 -7.33 13.55 -11.61
C ARG A 218 -7.26 13.63 -13.12
N GLU A 219 -8.24 13.04 -13.79
CA GLU A 219 -8.31 13.02 -15.25
C GLU A 219 -8.59 14.42 -15.83
N ASN A 220 -7.83 14.84 -16.84
CA ASN A 220 -7.93 16.20 -17.39
C ASN A 220 -9.31 16.58 -17.95
N HIS A 221 -10.02 15.64 -18.57
CA HIS A 221 -11.26 15.96 -19.30
C HIS A 221 -12.49 15.98 -18.38
N SER A 222 -12.63 14.98 -17.51
CA SER A 222 -13.79 14.84 -16.64
C SER A 222 -13.58 15.37 -15.23
N ASN A 223 -12.33 15.72 -14.87
CA ASN A 223 -11.90 16.02 -13.50
C ASN A 223 -12.17 14.91 -12.47
N LYS A 224 -12.55 13.69 -12.92
CA LYS A 224 -12.77 12.55 -12.04
C LYS A 224 -11.45 12.08 -11.42
N LEU A 225 -11.53 11.68 -10.15
CA LEU A 225 -10.43 11.06 -9.42
C LEU A 225 -10.44 9.54 -9.65
N TYR A 226 -9.32 9.01 -10.11
CA TYR A 226 -9.07 7.57 -10.26
C TYR A 226 -8.03 7.14 -9.24
N ILE A 227 -8.33 6.11 -8.44
CA ILE A 227 -7.39 5.54 -7.49
C ILE A 227 -6.60 4.45 -8.21
N VAL A 228 -5.28 4.60 -8.27
CA VAL A 228 -4.41 3.72 -9.07
C VAL A 228 -3.55 2.77 -8.24
N ASP A 229 -3.34 3.08 -6.96
CA ASP A 229 -2.65 2.18 -6.03
C ASP A 229 -2.93 2.61 -4.57
N PRO A 230 -3.45 1.73 -3.70
CA PRO A 230 -3.50 1.95 -2.27
C PRO A 230 -2.26 1.38 -1.58
N GLY A 231 -1.99 1.83 -0.36
CA GLY A 231 -0.98 1.17 0.45
C GLY A 231 -1.11 1.35 1.96
N SER A 232 -1.05 0.23 2.66
CA SER A 232 -1.25 0.14 4.12
C SER A 232 -0.12 0.73 4.95
N PHE A 233 1.13 0.57 4.53
CA PHE A 233 2.27 1.04 5.33
C PHE A 233 3.41 1.62 4.46
N PRO A 234 3.21 2.81 3.86
CA PRO A 234 4.27 3.47 3.08
C PRO A 234 5.48 3.85 3.95
N GLN A 235 6.54 4.34 3.32
CA GLN A 235 7.73 4.79 4.05
C GLN A 235 7.56 6.16 4.71
N PHE A 236 6.58 6.94 4.28
CA PHE A 236 6.34 8.33 4.71
C PHE A 236 7.58 9.25 4.58
N SER A 237 8.56 8.89 3.76
CA SER A 237 9.78 9.69 3.54
C SER A 237 9.49 11.05 2.91
N ASN A 238 8.39 11.14 2.16
CA ASN A 238 7.93 12.36 1.50
C ASN A 238 6.81 13.08 2.28
N TRP A 239 6.53 12.69 3.52
CA TRP A 239 5.56 13.41 4.34
C TRP A 239 6.06 14.84 4.62
N ARG A 240 5.34 15.84 4.08
CA ARG A 240 5.67 17.28 4.20
C ARG A 240 4.65 18.07 5.03
N CYS A 241 3.86 17.37 5.84
CA CYS A 241 2.88 17.98 6.74
C CYS A 241 3.46 18.05 8.15
N ASN A 242 3.01 19.01 8.96
CA ASN A 242 3.57 19.29 10.29
C ASN A 242 3.04 18.29 11.32
N LEU A 243 3.50 17.03 11.23
CA LEU A 243 3.14 15.94 12.12
C LEU A 243 4.37 15.09 12.42
N PRO A 244 4.67 14.75 13.69
CA PRO A 244 5.72 13.81 14.03
C PRO A 244 5.30 12.39 13.66
N VAL A 245 5.48 12.02 12.39
CA VAL A 245 4.95 10.80 11.76
C VAL A 245 5.24 9.54 12.57
N VAL A 246 6.51 9.32 12.96
CA VAL A 246 6.90 8.10 13.70
C VAL A 246 6.15 8.02 15.02
N HIS A 247 6.14 9.11 15.80
CA HIS A 247 5.48 9.17 17.09
C HIS A 247 3.97 8.90 16.95
N LYS A 248 3.31 9.53 15.97
CA LYS A 248 1.87 9.35 15.76
C LYS A 248 1.53 7.93 15.31
N ILE A 249 2.27 7.36 14.36
CA ILE A 249 2.05 5.98 13.89
C ILE A 249 2.28 4.97 15.01
N CYS A 250 3.36 5.10 15.79
CA CYS A 250 3.62 4.17 16.88
C CYS A 250 2.53 4.22 17.95
N ASN A 251 2.03 5.42 18.32
CA ASN A 251 0.93 5.52 19.27
C ASN A 251 -0.37 4.93 18.72
N LEU A 252 -0.70 5.16 17.45
CA LEU A 252 -1.86 4.52 16.81
C LEU A 252 -1.76 2.99 16.81
N ILE A 253 -0.57 2.43 16.62
CA ILE A 253 -0.34 0.99 16.69
C ILE A 253 -0.59 0.47 18.11
N LEU A 254 -0.13 1.19 19.15
CA LEU A 254 -0.39 0.81 20.55
C LEU A 254 -1.87 0.91 20.89
N GLU A 255 -2.53 2.01 20.51
CA GLU A 255 -3.97 2.20 20.72
C GLU A 255 -4.77 1.06 20.05
N GLN A 256 -4.42 0.69 18.82
CA GLN A 256 -5.06 -0.42 18.12
C GLN A 256 -4.83 -1.75 18.83
N PHE A 257 -3.61 -1.99 19.32
CA PHE A 257 -3.31 -3.21 20.06
C PHE A 257 -4.12 -3.32 21.35
N GLU A 258 -4.21 -2.24 22.14
CA GLU A 258 -5.03 -2.23 23.35
C GLU A 258 -6.52 -2.43 23.04
N ASN A 259 -7.03 -1.86 21.95
CA ASN A 259 -8.41 -2.10 21.51
C ASN A 259 -8.65 -3.57 21.10
N LEU A 260 -7.66 -4.24 20.53
CA LEU A 260 -7.79 -5.66 20.15
C LEU A 260 -7.80 -6.57 21.38
N LYS A 261 -7.06 -6.25 22.44
CA LYS A 261 -7.10 -7.02 23.70
C LYS A 261 -8.48 -7.02 24.36
N VAL A 262 -9.21 -5.91 24.31
CA VAL A 262 -10.53 -5.78 24.95
C VAL A 262 -11.60 -6.64 24.26
N ASN A 263 -11.35 -7.06 23.02
CA ASN A 263 -12.30 -7.83 22.21
C ASN A 263 -11.97 -9.33 22.12
N ILE A 264 -10.99 -9.82 22.89
CA ILE A 264 -10.62 -11.23 23.04
C ILE A 264 -11.04 -11.69 24.45
#